data_AF-A0A353N444-F1
#
_entry.id   AF-A0A353N444-F1
#
_cell.length_a   1.000
_cell.length_b   1.000
_cell.length_c   1.000
_cell.angle_alpha   90.00
_cell.angle_beta   90.00
_cell.angle_gamma   90.00
#
_symmetry.space_group_name_H-M   'P 1'
#
loop_
_entity.id
_entity.type
_entity.pdbx_description
1 polymer ?
#
loop_
_entity_poly.entity_id
_entity_poly.type
_entity_poly.pdbx_seq_one_letter_code
_entity_poly.pdbx_strand_id
1 'polypeptide(L)'
;SLKQPFSIYLTADRPDGINGLNGKKKIEKGQSGYCSEVMVCPEREGTGFLEIRFLGVPIRRVNLLVMKMPEIVPGGHAIGVLVAKEGVIISGHLPVRDDSGKEYYPAQEGGIKVGDLLIAINGQTIHRLSDVEALIQSESQKGFPLTLTIIREGKPLELKIIPVKKVNPDRGLVTYLLGLYIEDPAA
;
A
#
# COMPACT_ATOMS: atom_id res chain seq x y z
N SER A 1 -40.70 -0.98 -5.93
CA SER A 1 -40.74 0.29 -5.19
C SER A 1 -42.19 0.69 -5.00
N LEU A 2 -42.71 0.62 -3.78
CA LEU A 2 -44.08 1.06 -3.45
C LEU A 2 -44.07 2.59 -3.25
N LYS A 3 -44.78 3.33 -4.11
CA LYS A 3 -44.70 4.80 -4.24
C LYS A 3 -45.83 5.56 -3.50
N GLN A 4 -46.52 4.93 -2.55
CA GLN A 4 -47.64 5.54 -1.80
C GLN A 4 -47.53 5.22 -0.30
N PRO A 5 -48.08 6.04 0.61
CA PRO A 5 -48.03 5.79 2.06
C PRO A 5 -48.83 4.52 2.43
N PHE A 6 -48.19 3.58 3.12
CA PHE A 6 -48.80 2.33 3.59
C PHE A 6 -48.62 2.15 5.11
N SER A 7 -49.60 1.51 5.75
CA SER A 7 -49.62 1.28 7.20
C SER A 7 -49.02 -0.08 7.53
N ILE A 8 -47.88 -0.11 8.22
CA ILE A 8 -47.27 -1.39 8.64
C ILE A 8 -47.81 -1.77 10.01
N TYR A 9 -48.20 -3.05 10.17
CA TYR A 9 -48.64 -3.63 11.42
C TYR A 9 -47.72 -4.79 11.77
N LEU A 10 -47.10 -4.74 12.94
CA LEU A 10 -46.19 -5.76 13.43
C LEU A 10 -46.91 -6.59 14.48
N THR A 11 -47.35 -7.79 14.11
CA THR A 11 -47.73 -8.79 15.09
C THR A 11 -46.47 -9.28 15.79
N ALA A 12 -46.29 -8.81 17.02
CA ALA A 12 -45.15 -9.15 17.84
C ALA A 12 -45.32 -10.53 18.48
N ASP A 13 -44.89 -11.58 17.78
CA ASP A 13 -44.26 -12.73 18.44
C ASP A 13 -42.73 -12.58 18.40
N ARG A 14 -42.27 -11.39 18.86
CA ARG A 14 -40.89 -10.93 19.10
C ARG A 14 -39.99 -10.87 17.84
N PRO A 15 -39.19 -9.81 17.63
CA PRO A 15 -38.43 -9.04 18.62
C PRO A 15 -38.86 -7.57 18.78
N ASP A 16 -38.24 -6.90 19.75
CA ASP A 16 -38.64 -5.61 20.30
C ASP A 16 -38.31 -4.42 19.39
N GLY A 17 -39.36 -3.74 18.94
CA GLY A 17 -39.31 -2.38 18.38
C GLY A 17 -38.88 -2.27 16.92
N ILE A 18 -39.60 -1.46 16.15
CA ILE A 18 -39.17 -0.99 14.84
C ILE A 18 -38.95 0.52 14.89
N ASN A 19 -37.81 0.97 14.38
CA ASN A 19 -37.51 2.39 14.18
C ASN A 19 -38.15 2.84 12.86
N GLY A 20 -39.22 3.63 12.93
CA GLY A 20 -39.90 4.21 11.77
C GLY A 20 -39.63 5.72 11.65
N LEU A 21 -39.62 6.22 10.40
CA LEU A 21 -39.34 7.62 10.00
C LEU A 21 -37.90 8.08 10.25
N ASN A 22 -37.00 7.87 9.28
CA ASN A 22 -35.66 8.49 9.24
C ASN A 22 -34.91 8.45 10.60
N GLY A 23 -35.03 7.36 11.36
CA GLY A 23 -34.40 7.20 12.67
C GLY A 23 -34.94 8.07 13.81
N LYS A 24 -36.09 8.75 13.66
CA LYS A 24 -36.58 9.73 14.66
C LYS A 24 -37.71 9.24 15.58
N LYS A 25 -38.34 8.07 15.34
CA LYS A 25 -39.40 7.58 16.24
C LYS A 25 -39.38 6.05 16.40
N LYS A 26 -39.18 5.59 17.63
CA LYS A 26 -39.37 4.18 18.02
C LYS A 26 -40.87 3.91 18.12
N ILE A 27 -41.37 2.92 17.38
CA ILE A 27 -42.76 2.47 17.51
C ILE A 27 -42.77 1.37 18.58
N GLU A 28 -43.61 1.54 19.60
CA GLU A 28 -43.75 0.57 20.68
C GLU A 28 -44.56 -0.66 20.23
N LYS A 29 -44.43 -1.75 20.99
CA LYS A 29 -45.10 -3.03 20.69
C LYS A 29 -46.62 -2.84 20.56
N GLY A 30 -47.21 -3.35 19.48
CA GLY A 30 -48.65 -3.31 19.23
C GLY A 30 -49.18 -2.01 18.59
N GLN A 31 -48.32 -1.03 18.32
CA GLN A 31 -48.68 0.20 17.64
C GLN A 31 -48.42 0.11 16.12
N SER A 32 -49.22 0.84 15.34
CA SER A 32 -49.10 0.94 13.89
C SER A 32 -48.61 2.32 13.46
N GLY A 33 -47.86 2.39 12.35
CA GLY A 33 -47.38 3.65 11.78
C GLY A 33 -47.20 3.58 10.26
N TYR A 34 -46.91 4.74 9.66
CA TYR A 34 -46.58 4.88 8.25
C TYR A 34 -45.06 5.11 8.10
N CYS A 35 -44.40 4.37 7.23
CA CYS A 35 -42.99 4.60 6.89
C CYS A 35 -42.70 4.21 5.44
N SER A 36 -41.77 4.93 4.81
CA SER A 36 -41.27 4.63 3.47
C SER A 36 -40.14 3.60 3.46
N GLU A 37 -39.50 3.38 4.61
CA GLU A 37 -38.37 2.48 4.81
C GLU A 37 -38.42 1.86 6.21
N VAL A 38 -37.98 0.61 6.32
CA VAL A 38 -37.93 -0.15 7.59
C VAL A 38 -36.52 -0.69 7.76
N MET A 39 -35.87 -0.31 8.86
CA MET A 39 -34.60 -0.90 9.29
C MET A 39 -34.87 -1.94 10.38
N VAL A 40 -34.36 -3.15 10.20
CA VAL A 40 -34.48 -4.24 11.18
C VAL A 40 -33.13 -4.40 11.87
N CYS A 41 -33.08 -4.12 13.17
CA CYS A 41 -31.89 -4.33 14.00
C CYS A 41 -32.15 -5.51 14.95
N PRO A 42 -31.58 -6.70 14.69
CA PRO A 42 -31.79 -7.84 15.56
C PRO A 42 -30.91 -7.75 16.82
N GLU A 43 -31.50 -7.99 17.99
CA GLU A 43 -30.76 -8.08 19.26
C GLU A 43 -30.21 -9.49 19.54
N ARG A 44 -30.78 -10.51 18.87
CA ARG A 44 -30.40 -11.92 19.03
C ARG A 44 -30.60 -12.70 17.74
N GLU A 45 -29.87 -13.81 17.62
CA GLU A 45 -30.01 -14.77 16.53
C GLU A 45 -31.39 -15.45 16.57
N GLY A 46 -31.86 -15.90 15.40
CA GLY A 46 -33.11 -16.65 15.27
C GLY A 46 -33.87 -16.35 13.98
N THR A 47 -35.04 -16.97 13.88
CA THR A 47 -35.97 -16.79 12.76
C THR A 47 -37.14 -15.91 13.18
N GLY A 48 -37.59 -15.04 12.27
CA GLY A 48 -38.80 -14.25 12.45
C GLY A 48 -39.43 -13.92 11.10
N PHE A 49 -40.53 -13.18 11.10
CA PHE A 49 -41.12 -12.66 9.88
C PHE A 49 -41.67 -11.26 10.09
N LEU A 50 -41.55 -10.44 9.05
CA LEU A 50 -42.13 -9.11 8.96
C LEU A 50 -43.36 -9.18 8.05
N GLU A 51 -44.52 -8.75 8.54
CA GLU A 51 -45.75 -8.66 7.76
C GLU A 51 -46.06 -7.19 7.41
N ILE A 52 -46.15 -6.89 6.12
CA ILE A 52 -46.51 -5.58 5.60
C ILE A 52 -47.98 -5.63 5.22
N ARG A 53 -48.77 -4.74 5.83
CA ARG A 53 -50.20 -4.56 5.53
C ARG A 53 -50.43 -3.26 4.75
N PHE A 54 -51.55 -3.21 4.05
CA PHE A 54 -52.09 -1.99 3.45
C PHE A 54 -53.59 -1.99 3.72
N LEU A 55 -54.11 -0.95 4.39
CA LEU A 55 -55.51 -0.86 4.82
C LEU A 55 -56.01 -2.11 5.58
N GLY A 56 -55.17 -2.67 6.46
CA GLY A 56 -55.49 -3.86 7.24
C GLY A 56 -55.32 -5.20 6.50
N VAL A 57 -55.08 -5.19 5.18
CA VAL A 57 -54.88 -6.40 4.38
C VAL A 57 -53.39 -6.70 4.23
N PRO A 58 -52.91 -7.92 4.53
CA PRO A 58 -51.50 -8.29 4.33
C PRO A 58 -51.15 -8.32 2.84
N ILE A 59 -50.16 -7.54 2.44
CA ILE A 59 -49.69 -7.43 1.03
C ILE A 59 -48.36 -8.13 0.79
N ARG A 60 -47.52 -8.28 1.83
CA ARG A 60 -46.23 -8.97 1.71
C ARG A 60 -45.74 -9.48 3.06
N ARG A 61 -45.25 -10.71 3.08
CA ARG A 61 -44.53 -11.30 4.21
C ARG A 61 -43.07 -11.48 3.84
N VAL A 62 -42.17 -11.05 4.73
CA VAL A 62 -40.73 -11.19 4.57
C VAL A 62 -40.22 -12.09 5.69
N ASN A 63 -39.66 -13.24 5.35
CA ASN A 63 -39.03 -14.12 6.32
C ASN A 63 -37.62 -13.60 6.63
N LEU A 64 -37.30 -13.53 7.92
CA LEU A 64 -36.03 -13.04 8.43
C LEU A 64 -35.29 -14.21 9.08
N LEU A 65 -34.07 -14.46 8.63
CA LEU A 65 -33.13 -15.37 9.27
C LEU A 65 -31.97 -14.53 9.76
N VAL A 66 -31.79 -14.46 11.08
CA VAL A 66 -30.72 -13.72 11.73
C VAL A 66 -29.71 -14.72 12.26
N MET A 67 -28.51 -14.68 11.71
CA MET A 67 -27.37 -15.47 12.16
C MET A 67 -26.20 -14.52 12.44
N LYS A 68 -25.38 -14.85 13.44
CA LYS A 68 -24.13 -14.13 13.67
C LYS A 68 -23.20 -14.37 12.48
N MET A 69 -22.70 -13.29 11.88
CA MET A 69 -21.67 -13.41 10.85
C MET A 69 -20.41 -14.03 11.50
N PRO A 70 -19.75 -15.00 10.86
CA PRO A 70 -18.49 -15.50 11.38
C PRO A 70 -17.48 -14.36 11.43
N GLU A 71 -17.00 -14.07 12.62
CA GLU A 71 -15.91 -13.12 12.85
C GLU A 71 -14.61 -13.80 12.42
N ILE A 72 -13.96 -13.25 11.39
CA ILE A 72 -12.75 -13.82 10.83
C ILE A 72 -11.57 -13.26 11.62
N VAL A 73 -10.84 -14.12 12.31
CA VAL A 73 -9.51 -13.82 12.80
C VAL A 73 -8.53 -14.47 11.82
N PRO A 74 -7.75 -13.71 11.03
CA PRO A 74 -6.78 -14.31 10.13
C PRO A 74 -5.72 -15.06 10.96
N GLY A 75 -5.75 -16.39 10.90
CA GLY A 75 -4.76 -17.27 11.53
C GLY A 75 -3.73 -17.72 10.49
N GLY A 76 -2.48 -17.27 10.64
CA GLY A 76 -1.34 -17.70 9.84
C GLY A 76 -0.04 -17.17 10.41
N HIS A 77 1.07 -17.88 10.20
CA HIS A 77 2.39 -17.27 10.34
C HIS A 77 2.54 -16.22 9.24
N ALA A 78 2.76 -14.96 9.62
CA ALA A 78 3.02 -13.90 8.66
C ALA A 78 4.37 -14.17 7.98
N ILE A 79 4.36 -14.82 6.83
CA ILE A 79 5.46 -14.73 5.86
C ILE A 79 5.20 -13.45 5.05
N GLY A 80 5.31 -12.31 5.73
CA GLY A 80 5.28 -11.02 5.06
C GLY A 80 6.65 -10.80 4.44
N VAL A 81 6.73 -10.74 3.11
CA VAL A 81 7.93 -10.21 2.45
C VAL A 81 7.90 -8.70 2.66
N LEU A 82 8.78 -8.22 3.55
CA LEU A 82 8.92 -6.79 3.83
C LEU A 82 9.68 -6.18 2.65
N VAL A 83 8.93 -5.70 1.66
CA VAL A 83 9.49 -5.04 0.47
C VAL A 83 10.06 -3.69 0.92
N ALA A 84 11.39 -3.60 1.06
CA ALA A 84 12.07 -2.34 1.30
C ALA A 84 11.85 -1.43 0.09
N LYS A 85 11.23 -0.27 0.33
CA LYS A 85 10.68 0.59 -0.73
C LYS A 85 11.69 1.54 -1.36
N GLU A 86 12.92 1.57 -0.84
CA GLU A 86 13.89 2.65 -1.09
C GLU A 86 15.31 2.08 -1.24
N GLY A 87 16.00 2.53 -2.29
CA GLY A 87 17.38 2.19 -2.58
C GLY A 87 17.60 0.95 -3.45
N VAL A 88 18.89 0.64 -3.66
CA VAL A 88 19.35 -0.55 -4.38
C VAL A 88 20.44 -1.27 -3.60
N ILE A 89 20.50 -2.59 -3.67
CA ILE A 89 21.53 -3.39 -2.98
C ILE A 89 22.77 -3.45 -3.84
N ILE A 90 23.93 -3.24 -3.23
CA ILE A 90 25.22 -3.41 -3.89
C ILE A 90 25.64 -4.87 -3.74
N SER A 91 25.62 -5.62 -4.84
CA SER A 91 25.96 -7.05 -4.84
C SER A 91 27.39 -7.32 -5.34
N GLY A 92 28.07 -6.33 -5.92
CA GLY A 92 29.45 -6.51 -6.38
C GLY A 92 30.16 -5.24 -6.85
N HIS A 93 31.44 -5.41 -7.17
CA HIS A 93 32.30 -4.38 -7.76
C HIS A 93 32.81 -4.85 -9.12
N LEU A 94 33.00 -3.90 -10.03
CA LEU A 94 33.59 -4.13 -11.34
C LEU A 94 34.76 -3.17 -11.55
N PRO A 95 35.88 -3.63 -12.16
CA PRO A 95 36.93 -2.73 -12.58
C PRO A 95 36.41 -1.75 -13.63
N VAL A 96 36.84 -0.49 -13.52
CA VAL A 96 36.56 0.55 -14.52
C VAL A 96 37.87 0.97 -15.16
N ARG A 97 37.89 1.05 -16.49
CA ARG A 97 39.05 1.53 -17.24
C ARG A 97 38.81 2.93 -17.78
N ASP A 98 39.79 3.81 -17.57
CA ASP A 98 39.81 5.13 -18.20
C ASP A 98 40.20 5.04 -19.69
N ASP A 99 40.22 6.19 -20.36
CA ASP A 99 40.56 6.26 -21.80
C ASP A 99 42.02 5.84 -22.09
N SER A 100 42.91 5.84 -21.09
CA SER A 100 44.29 5.36 -21.22
C SER A 100 44.41 3.84 -21.02
N GLY A 101 43.32 3.16 -20.69
CA GLY A 101 43.27 1.74 -20.40
C GLY A 101 43.69 1.39 -18.98
N LYS A 102 43.98 2.39 -18.13
CA LYS A 102 44.31 2.15 -16.72
C LYS A 102 43.06 1.75 -15.96
N GLU A 103 43.20 0.73 -15.13
CA GLU A 103 42.12 0.14 -14.35
C GLU A 103 42.03 0.77 -12.95
N TYR A 104 40.80 1.01 -12.49
CA TYR A 104 40.45 1.62 -11.20
C TYR A 104 39.29 0.87 -10.57
N TYR A 105 39.17 0.98 -9.25
CA TYR A 105 38.05 0.42 -8.49
C TYR A 105 37.38 1.50 -7.64
N PRO A 106 36.70 2.50 -8.25
CA PRO A 106 36.23 3.69 -7.53
C PRO A 106 35.32 3.38 -6.34
N ALA A 107 34.38 2.47 -6.52
CA ALA A 107 33.48 2.05 -5.44
C ALA A 107 34.23 1.40 -4.27
N GLN A 108 35.16 0.50 -4.56
CA GLN A 108 35.93 -0.22 -3.54
C GLN A 108 36.92 0.72 -2.84
N GLU A 109 37.62 1.57 -3.60
CA GLU A 109 38.51 2.62 -3.09
C GLU A 109 37.74 3.65 -2.25
N GLY A 110 36.48 3.92 -2.62
CA GLY A 110 35.54 4.75 -1.88
C GLY A 110 34.95 4.09 -0.62
N GLY A 111 35.32 2.85 -0.33
CA GLY A 111 34.91 2.14 0.89
C GLY A 111 33.49 1.56 0.85
N ILE A 112 32.87 1.47 -0.32
CA ILE A 112 31.64 0.70 -0.52
C ILE A 112 31.94 -0.79 -0.34
N LYS A 113 30.99 -1.52 0.24
CA LYS A 113 31.05 -2.96 0.42
C LYS A 113 29.82 -3.63 -0.17
N VAL A 114 29.99 -4.89 -0.54
CA VAL A 114 28.86 -5.77 -0.89
C VAL A 114 27.92 -5.90 0.31
N GLY A 115 26.62 -5.83 0.04
CA GLY A 115 25.56 -5.82 1.05
C GLY A 115 25.15 -4.42 1.52
N ASP A 116 25.82 -3.37 1.08
CA ASP A 116 25.37 -2.00 1.32
C ASP A 116 24.08 -1.70 0.55
N LEU A 117 23.14 -1.02 1.20
CA LEU A 117 21.95 -0.48 0.53
C LEU A 117 22.20 0.98 0.15
N LEU A 118 22.32 1.28 -1.14
CA LEU A 118 22.48 2.64 -1.64
C LEU A 118 21.12 3.34 -1.72
N ILE A 119 20.95 4.41 -0.95
CA ILE A 119 19.67 5.12 -0.82
C ILE A 119 19.68 6.51 -1.44
N ALA A 120 20.84 7.16 -1.60
CA ALA A 120 20.93 8.47 -2.25
C ALA A 120 22.31 8.77 -2.86
N ILE A 121 22.33 9.69 -3.82
CA ILE A 121 23.56 10.27 -4.41
C ILE A 121 23.43 11.80 -4.38
N ASN A 122 24.39 12.49 -3.78
CA ASN A 122 24.38 13.93 -3.52
C ASN A 122 23.06 14.41 -2.87
N GLY A 123 22.53 13.62 -1.94
CA GLY A 123 21.26 13.89 -1.26
C GLY A 123 20.00 13.64 -2.08
N GLN A 124 20.12 13.18 -3.34
CA GLN A 124 18.98 12.78 -4.16
C GLN A 124 18.67 11.30 -3.96
N THR A 125 17.44 11.01 -3.50
CA THR A 125 16.98 9.66 -3.18
C THR A 125 16.89 8.77 -4.42
N ILE A 126 17.29 7.51 -4.26
CA ILE A 126 17.17 6.46 -5.27
C ILE A 126 15.91 5.64 -4.97
N HIS A 127 15.02 5.55 -5.96
CA HIS A 127 13.81 4.73 -5.84
C HIS A 127 13.88 3.47 -6.69
N ARG A 128 14.62 3.51 -7.81
CA ARG A 128 14.74 2.41 -8.78
C ARG A 128 16.17 2.31 -9.31
N LEU A 129 16.52 1.14 -9.84
CA LEU A 129 17.83 0.89 -10.47
C LEU A 129 18.20 1.92 -11.54
N SER A 130 17.25 2.33 -12.37
CA SER A 130 17.46 3.33 -13.43
C SER A 130 17.92 4.70 -12.90
N ASP A 131 17.53 5.03 -11.67
CA ASP A 131 17.86 6.33 -11.08
C ASP A 131 19.35 6.43 -10.78
N VAL A 132 20.00 5.31 -10.43
CA VAL A 132 21.42 5.27 -10.07
C VAL A 132 22.28 5.74 -11.23
N GLU A 133 22.07 5.17 -12.42
CA GLU A 133 22.85 5.55 -13.61
C GLU A 133 22.60 7.02 -13.97
N ALA A 134 21.34 7.45 -14.00
CA ALA A 134 20.96 8.83 -14.33
C ALA A 134 21.55 9.85 -13.36
N LEU A 135 21.52 9.56 -12.06
CA LEU A 135 22.09 10.41 -11.02
C LEU A 135 23.61 10.46 -11.12
N ILE A 136 24.29 9.33 -11.33
CA ILE A 136 25.74 9.33 -11.53
C ILE A 136 26.11 10.21 -12.72
N GLN A 137 25.45 10.05 -13.87
CA GLN A 137 25.80 10.86 -15.05
C GLN A 137 25.53 12.35 -14.85
N SER A 138 24.37 12.70 -14.29
CA SER A 138 23.98 14.11 -14.12
C SER A 138 24.78 14.82 -13.02
N GLU A 139 24.99 14.18 -11.87
CA GLU A 139 25.74 14.77 -10.76
C GLU A 139 27.24 14.87 -11.06
N SER A 140 27.80 13.91 -11.79
CA SER A 140 29.21 13.95 -12.20
C SER A 140 29.54 15.13 -13.12
N GLN A 141 28.56 15.62 -13.88
CA GLN A 141 28.75 16.82 -14.71
C GLN A 141 28.85 18.10 -13.87
N LYS A 142 28.28 18.11 -12.66
CA LYS A 142 28.33 19.25 -11.73
C LYS A 142 29.67 19.32 -10.99
N GLY A 143 30.35 18.19 -10.84
CA GLY A 143 31.67 18.11 -10.23
C GLY A 143 31.86 16.89 -9.34
N PHE A 144 33.06 16.80 -8.75
CA PHE A 144 33.47 15.69 -7.88
C PHE A 144 33.95 16.19 -6.52
N PRO A 145 33.93 15.34 -5.48
CA PRO A 145 33.45 13.95 -5.46
C PRO A 145 31.91 13.84 -5.39
N LEU A 146 31.37 12.68 -5.77
CA LEU A 146 29.98 12.32 -5.49
C LEU A 146 29.86 11.85 -4.04
N THR A 147 28.82 12.28 -3.33
CA THR A 147 28.51 11.83 -1.97
C THR A 147 27.41 10.78 -2.03
N LEU A 148 27.72 9.53 -1.71
CA LEU A 148 26.76 8.43 -1.69
C LEU A 148 26.29 8.19 -0.26
N THR A 149 24.98 8.14 -0.06
CA THR A 149 24.37 7.76 1.22
C THR A 149 23.98 6.30 1.14
N ILE A 150 24.58 5.47 1.99
CA ILE A 150 24.32 4.04 2.08
C ILE A 150 23.78 3.67 3.46
N ILE A 151 23.09 2.54 3.56
CA ILE A 151 22.79 1.88 4.82
C ILE A 151 23.66 0.62 4.92
N ARG A 152 24.46 0.54 5.99
CA ARG A 152 25.27 -0.63 6.33
C ARG A 152 24.94 -1.04 7.75
N GLU A 153 24.60 -2.31 7.95
CA GLU A 153 24.21 -2.85 9.27
C GLU A 153 23.11 -2.00 9.95
N GLY A 154 22.17 -1.48 9.16
CA GLY A 154 21.06 -0.65 9.64
C GLY A 154 21.41 0.80 9.99
N LYS A 155 22.65 1.25 9.75
CA LYS A 155 23.08 2.64 10.00
C LYS A 155 23.37 3.39 8.71
N PRO A 156 22.91 4.64 8.56
CA PRO A 156 23.28 5.47 7.43
C PRO A 156 24.75 5.88 7.51
N LEU A 157 25.44 5.82 6.37
CA LEU A 157 26.81 6.28 6.19
C LEU A 157 26.89 7.11 4.92
N GLU A 158 27.74 8.13 4.92
CA GLU A 158 28.07 8.90 3.73
C GLU A 158 29.49 8.61 3.27
N LEU A 159 29.65 8.29 1.99
CA LEU A 159 30.92 7.98 1.37
C LEU A 159 31.15 8.92 0.19
N LYS A 160 32.38 9.43 0.04
CA LYS A 160 32.76 10.30 -1.08
C LYS A 160 33.51 9.49 -2.12
N ILE A 161 33.02 9.48 -3.35
CA ILE A 161 33.56 8.65 -4.43
C ILE A 161 33.82 9.49 -5.66
N ILE A 162 34.97 9.26 -6.30
CA ILE A 162 35.36 9.91 -7.54
C ILE A 162 35.10 8.94 -8.69
N PRO A 163 34.11 9.19 -9.55
CA PRO A 163 33.86 8.33 -10.71
C PRO A 163 34.96 8.48 -11.76
N VAL A 164 35.14 7.42 -12.54
CA VAL A 164 36.05 7.44 -13.69
C VAL A 164 35.29 7.94 -14.91
N LYS A 165 35.86 8.95 -15.56
CA LYS A 165 35.38 9.48 -16.83
C LYS A 165 35.82 8.57 -17.97
N LYS A 166 34.90 8.25 -18.86
CA LYS A 166 35.15 7.49 -20.09
C LYS A 166 34.48 8.17 -21.27
N VAL A 167 35.23 8.37 -22.34
CA VAL A 167 34.71 8.93 -23.59
C VAL A 167 34.44 7.79 -24.56
N ASN A 168 33.20 7.68 -25.03
CA ASN A 168 32.86 6.73 -26.08
C ASN A 168 33.47 7.22 -27.41
N PRO A 169 34.41 6.48 -28.03
CA PRO A 169 35.11 6.94 -29.23
C PRO A 169 34.20 7.08 -30.45
N ASP A 170 33.09 6.33 -30.52
CA ASP A 170 32.20 6.33 -31.70
C ASP A 170 31.22 7.51 -31.70
N ARG A 171 30.86 8.02 -30.51
CA ARG A 171 29.81 9.05 -30.35
C ARG A 171 30.30 10.33 -29.66
N GLY A 172 31.54 10.34 -29.16
CA GLY A 172 32.08 11.43 -28.35
C GLY A 172 31.36 11.63 -27.00
N LEU A 173 30.52 10.67 -26.60
CA LEU A 173 29.71 10.79 -25.39
C LEU A 173 30.56 10.52 -24.15
N VAL A 174 30.53 11.45 -23.20
CA VAL A 174 31.17 11.29 -21.90
C VAL A 174 30.26 10.49 -20.97
N THR A 175 30.80 9.45 -20.35
CA THR A 175 30.14 8.64 -19.32
C THR A 175 31.01 8.55 -18.08
N TYR A 176 30.36 8.51 -16.92
CA TYR A 176 31.00 8.42 -15.61
C TYR A 176 30.63 7.10 -14.96
N LEU A 177 31.62 6.37 -14.47
CA LEU A 177 31.46 5.00 -14.01
C LEU A 177 32.05 4.82 -12.60
N LEU A 178 31.29 4.15 -11.73
CA LEU A 178 31.73 3.80 -10.36
C LEU A 178 32.17 2.34 -10.21
N GLY A 179 31.79 1.48 -11.17
CA GLY A 179 32.13 0.05 -11.11
C GLY A 179 31.31 -0.70 -10.06
N LEU A 180 29.99 -0.50 -10.06
CA LEU A 180 29.06 -1.15 -9.12
C LEU A 180 28.19 -2.18 -9.85
N TYR A 181 28.00 -3.34 -9.24
CA TYR A 181 26.92 -4.26 -9.57
C TYR A 181 25.81 -4.06 -8.53
N ILE A 182 24.60 -3.81 -9.01
CA ILE A 182 23.44 -3.45 -8.19
C ILE A 182 22.24 -4.34 -8.49
N GLU A 183 21.48 -4.65 -7.45
CA GLU A 183 20.30 -5.51 -7.47
C GLU A 183 19.10 -4.81 -6.83
N ASP A 184 17.91 -5.26 -7.22
CA ASP A 184 16.67 -4.79 -6.61
C ASP A 184 16.54 -5.38 -5.20
N PRO A 185 16.32 -4.56 -4.15
CA PRO A 185 16.14 -5.06 -2.79
C PRO A 185 14.89 -5.95 -2.63
N ALA A 186 13.99 -5.96 -3.61
CA ALA A 186 12.74 -6.71 -3.61
C ALA A 186 12.72 -7.93 -4.56
N ALA A 187 13.86 -8.33 -5.14
CA ALA A 187 13.99 -9.46 -6.07
C ALA A 187 13.92 -10.84 -5.39
#